data_AF-A0A7C4VM63-F1
#
_entry.id   AF-A0A7C4VM63-F1
#
_cell.length_a   1.000
_cell.length_b   1.000
_cell.length_c   1.000
_cell.angle_alpha   90.00
_cell.angle_beta   90.00
_cell.angle_gamma   90.00
#
_symmetry.space_group_name_H-M   'P 1'
#
loop_
_entity.id
_entity.type
_entity.pdbx_description
1 polymer ?
#
loop_
_entity_poly.entity_id
_entity_poly.type
_entity_poly.pdbx_seq_one_letter_code
_entity_poly.pdbx_strand_id
1 'polypeptide(L)'
;MTELTILWAQWDPADYLQEIGNMYEAETGIKINVVQEPWGSFGDLFFTEMSAQGTSYDMVVGDSQWLGQATTEGHYLDLTDFLTSEGIAETVTPATLTYYGEYPTGSGTYWAYPTEGDANGWAYRKDLFENPDEMAAFE
;
A
#
# COMPACT_ATOMS: atom_id res chain seq x y z
N MET A 1 -0.81 -20.30 13.97
CA MET A 1 -0.74 -19.72 12.61
C MET A 1 0.61 -20.11 12.05
N THR A 2 0.66 -20.72 10.87
CA THR A 2 1.90 -21.20 10.23
C THR A 2 2.19 -20.47 8.93
N GLU A 3 1.20 -19.76 8.39
CA GLU A 3 1.33 -18.94 7.19
C GLU A 3 0.41 -17.72 7.27
N LEU A 4 0.75 -16.70 6.50
CA LEU A 4 -0.03 -15.49 6.24
C LEU A 4 -0.04 -15.23 4.73
N THR A 5 -1.21 -14.87 4.20
CA THR A 5 -1.40 -14.56 2.79
C THR A 5 -1.75 -13.08 2.62
N ILE A 6 -0.94 -12.38 1.82
CA ILE A 6 -1.07 -10.96 1.54
C ILE A 6 -1.44 -10.78 0.07
N LEU A 7 -2.58 -10.14 -0.21
CA LEU A 7 -2.96 -9.77 -1.57
C LEU A 7 -2.36 -8.40 -1.95
N TRP A 8 -1.80 -8.29 -3.14
CA TRP A 8 -1.39 -7.01 -3.73
C TRP A 8 -1.57 -7.01 -5.25
N ALA A 9 -1.42 -5.84 -5.86
CA ALA A 9 -1.34 -5.70 -7.30
C ALA A 9 -0.04 -6.32 -7.83
N GLN A 10 -0.06 -6.71 -9.11
CA GLN A 10 1.12 -7.25 -9.78
C GLN A 10 2.06 -6.13 -10.26
N TRP A 11 3.25 -6.06 -9.67
CA TRP A 11 4.35 -5.13 -9.99
C TRP A 11 5.60 -5.41 -9.13
N ASP A 12 6.75 -4.85 -9.51
CA ASP A 12 8.05 -5.14 -8.88
C ASP A 12 8.06 -4.97 -7.34
N PRO A 13 7.45 -3.93 -6.72
CA PRO A 13 7.35 -3.84 -5.26
C PRO A 13 6.69 -5.04 -4.57
N ALA A 14 5.72 -5.71 -5.21
CA ALA A 14 5.12 -6.90 -4.65
C ALA A 14 6.09 -8.09 -4.62
N ASP A 15 6.98 -8.19 -5.61
CA ASP A 15 8.07 -9.17 -5.59
C ASP A 15 9.05 -8.87 -4.44
N TYR A 16 9.39 -7.60 -4.20
CA TYR A 16 10.23 -7.22 -3.07
C TYR A 16 9.57 -7.48 -1.71
N LEU A 17 8.25 -7.32 -1.59
CA LEU A 17 7.53 -7.69 -0.38
C LEU A 17 7.61 -9.20 -0.11
N GLN A 18 7.58 -10.04 -1.16
CA GLN A 18 7.80 -11.47 -0.99
C GLN A 18 9.20 -11.76 -0.44
N GLU A 19 10.23 -11.04 -0.88
CA GLU A 19 11.59 -11.21 -0.32
C GLU A 19 11.68 -10.81 1.16
N ILE A 20 11.01 -9.72 1.57
CA ILE A 20 10.88 -9.36 2.99
C ILE A 20 10.13 -10.46 3.74
N GLY A 21 9.08 -11.02 3.14
CA GLY A 21 8.33 -12.15 3.68
C GLY A 21 9.20 -13.40 3.88
N ASN A 22 10.10 -13.70 2.95
CA ASN A 22 11.06 -14.81 3.07
C ASN A 22 12.02 -14.59 4.26
N MET A 23 12.46 -13.35 4.48
CA MET A 23 13.28 -12.99 5.65
C MET A 23 12.50 -13.18 6.95
N TYR A 24 11.24 -12.73 6.99
CA TYR A 24 10.36 -12.93 8.14
C TYR A 24 10.13 -14.42 8.44
N GLU A 25 9.94 -15.25 7.41
CA GLU A 25 9.81 -16.70 7.57
C GLU A 25 11.09 -17.33 8.15
N ALA A 26 12.27 -16.91 7.69
CA ALA A 26 13.53 -17.42 8.22
C ALA A 26 13.72 -17.11 9.72
N GLU A 27 13.24 -15.96 10.18
CA GLU A 27 13.34 -15.53 11.58
C GLU A 27 12.28 -16.14 12.49
N THR A 28 11.06 -16.31 11.98
CA THR A 28 9.88 -16.63 12.81
C THR A 28 9.32 -18.04 12.58
N GLY A 29 9.65 -18.66 11.43
CA GLY A 29 9.03 -19.88 10.96
C GLY A 29 7.61 -19.71 10.41
N ILE A 30 7.12 -18.47 10.27
CA ILE A 30 5.81 -18.16 9.69
C ILE A 30 6.00 -17.83 8.22
N LYS A 31 5.39 -18.64 7.34
CA LYS A 31 5.47 -18.43 5.89
C LYS A 31 4.66 -17.21 5.47
N ILE A 32 5.23 -16.35 4.63
CA ILE A 32 4.51 -15.25 3.99
C ILE A 32 4.28 -15.59 2.52
N ASN A 33 3.02 -15.57 2.08
CA ASN A 33 2.62 -15.77 0.70
C ASN A 33 2.07 -14.45 0.14
N VAL A 34 2.81 -13.78 -0.74
CA VAL A 34 2.30 -12.61 -1.47
C VAL A 34 1.61 -13.08 -2.74
N VAL A 35 0.28 -12.91 -2.79
CA VAL A 35 -0.55 -13.20 -3.97
C VAL A 35 -0.70 -11.92 -4.76
N GLN A 36 -0.35 -11.97 -6.05
CA GLN A 36 -0.42 -10.82 -6.93
C GLN A 36 -1.58 -10.95 -7.91
N GLU A 37 -2.36 -9.88 -8.05
CA GLU A 37 -3.46 -9.75 -9.02
C GLU A 37 -3.18 -8.59 -10.00
N PRO A 38 -3.43 -8.72 -11.31
CA PRO A 38 -3.28 -7.60 -12.22
C PRO A 38 -4.09 -6.37 -11.80
N TRP A 39 -3.51 -5.18 -11.96
CA TRP A 39 -4.13 -3.91 -11.56
C TRP A 39 -5.57 -3.73 -12.04
N GLY A 40 -5.87 -4.18 -13.27
CA GLY A 40 -7.20 -4.03 -13.87
C GLY A 40 -8.31 -4.84 -13.18
N SER A 41 -7.97 -5.88 -12.42
CA SER A 41 -8.91 -6.76 -11.72
C SER A 41 -8.72 -6.78 -10.20
N PHE A 42 -7.62 -6.18 -9.70
CA PHE A 42 -7.24 -6.22 -8.29
C PHE A 42 -8.33 -5.71 -7.33
N GLY A 43 -8.89 -4.53 -7.60
CA GLY A 43 -9.96 -3.97 -6.77
C GLY A 43 -11.22 -4.84 -6.76
N ASP A 44 -11.68 -5.26 -7.95
CA ASP A 44 -12.88 -6.10 -8.10
C ASP A 44 -12.73 -7.43 -7.36
N LEU A 45 -11.55 -8.06 -7.47
CA LEU A 45 -11.24 -9.30 -6.77
C LEU A 45 -11.29 -9.11 -5.25
N PHE A 46 -10.63 -8.08 -4.72
CA PHE A 46 -10.59 -7.80 -3.28
C PHE A 46 -11.99 -7.54 -2.73
N PHE A 47 -12.75 -6.62 -3.33
CA PHE A 47 -14.08 -6.27 -2.83
C PHE A 47 -15.11 -7.39 -3.01
N THR A 48 -14.96 -8.24 -4.04
CA THR A 48 -15.79 -9.44 -4.18
C THR A 48 -15.53 -10.43 -3.03
N GLU A 49 -14.27 -10.69 -2.68
CA GLU A 49 -13.89 -11.56 -1.57
C GLU A 49 -14.43 -11.01 -0.23
N MET A 50 -14.28 -9.70 0.00
CA MET A 50 -14.75 -9.06 1.23
C MET A 50 -16.28 -9.07 1.35
N SER A 51 -16.98 -8.82 0.25
CA SER A 51 -18.45 -8.92 0.19
C SER A 51 -18.96 -10.33 0.47
N ALA A 52 -18.20 -11.35 0.05
CA ALA A 52 -18.49 -12.74 0.31
C ALA A 52 -18.08 -13.20 1.73
N GLN A 53 -17.46 -12.31 2.53
CA GLN A 53 -16.83 -12.65 3.81
C GLN A 53 -15.86 -13.82 3.67
N GLY A 54 -15.12 -13.81 2.56
CA GLY A 54 -14.12 -14.81 2.25
C GLY A 54 -12.92 -14.74 3.20
N THR A 55 -12.10 -15.78 3.16
CA THR A 55 -10.96 -15.97 4.07
C THR A 55 -9.69 -16.32 3.29
N SER A 56 -9.67 -16.01 1.99
CA SER A 56 -8.53 -16.34 1.12
C SER A 56 -7.29 -15.50 1.41
N TYR A 57 -7.46 -14.33 2.03
CA TYR A 57 -6.39 -13.38 2.33
C TYR A 57 -6.48 -12.93 3.78
N ASP A 58 -5.33 -12.88 4.45
CA ASP A 58 -5.19 -12.35 5.80
C ASP A 58 -4.97 -10.83 5.80
N MET A 59 -4.33 -10.33 4.73
CA MET A 59 -4.00 -8.91 4.56
C MET A 59 -4.12 -8.49 3.10
N VAL A 60 -4.27 -7.19 2.86
CA VAL A 60 -4.17 -6.58 1.53
C VAL A 60 -3.27 -5.36 1.59
N VAL A 61 -2.40 -5.18 0.60
CA VAL A 61 -1.80 -3.88 0.31
C VAL A 61 -2.75 -3.18 -0.68
N GLY A 62 -3.81 -2.59 -0.12
CA GLY A 62 -4.87 -1.96 -0.90
C GLY A 62 -4.49 -0.58 -1.41
N ASP A 63 -5.20 -0.11 -2.43
CA ASP A 63 -5.05 1.27 -2.87
C ASP A 63 -5.52 2.24 -1.77
N SER A 64 -4.76 3.32 -1.55
CA SER A 64 -5.11 4.40 -0.64
C SER A 64 -6.53 4.94 -0.83
N GLN A 65 -7.07 4.94 -2.05
CA GLN A 65 -8.43 5.41 -2.30
C GLN A 65 -9.52 4.48 -1.74
N TRP A 66 -9.19 3.25 -1.37
CA TRP A 66 -10.12 2.29 -0.79
C TRP A 66 -10.35 2.50 0.70
N LEU A 67 -9.44 3.21 1.39
CA LEU A 67 -9.43 3.35 2.85
C LEU A 67 -10.80 3.74 3.42
N GLY A 68 -11.45 4.74 2.81
CA GLY A 68 -12.76 5.19 3.27
C GLY A 68 -13.87 4.17 3.04
N GLN A 69 -13.89 3.50 1.87
CA GLN A 69 -14.88 2.47 1.56
C GLN A 69 -14.69 1.25 2.46
N ALA A 70 -13.49 0.66 2.47
CA ALA A 70 -13.18 -0.56 3.21
C ALA A 70 -13.39 -0.39 4.73
N THR A 71 -13.10 0.80 5.28
CA THR A 71 -13.39 1.12 6.67
C THR A 71 -14.91 1.21 6.93
N THR A 72 -15.63 1.96 6.08
CA THR A 72 -17.08 2.17 6.25
C THR A 72 -17.87 0.86 6.11
N GLU A 73 -17.41 -0.03 5.24
CA GLU A 73 -18.00 -1.35 5.01
C GLU A 73 -17.55 -2.40 6.05
N GLY A 74 -16.63 -2.04 6.96
CA GLY A 74 -16.18 -2.91 8.05
C GLY A 74 -15.21 -4.00 7.65
N HIS A 75 -14.48 -3.81 6.54
CA HIS A 75 -13.49 -4.75 6.04
C HIS A 75 -12.10 -4.56 6.67
N TYR A 76 -11.80 -3.37 7.19
CA TYR A 76 -10.54 -3.08 7.87
C TYR A 76 -10.68 -3.12 9.39
N LEU A 77 -9.58 -3.49 10.05
CA LEU A 77 -9.47 -3.46 11.50
C LEU A 77 -9.02 -2.08 11.96
N ASP A 78 -9.55 -1.64 13.10
CA ASP A 78 -8.98 -0.49 13.81
C ASP A 78 -7.60 -0.89 14.37
N LEU A 79 -6.55 -0.27 13.82
CA LEU A 79 -5.15 -0.50 14.18
C LEU A 79 -4.60 0.58 15.12
N THR A 80 -5.44 1.52 15.59
CA THR A 80 -4.99 2.70 16.33
C THR A 80 -4.17 2.34 17.56
N ASP A 81 -4.69 1.44 18.41
CA ASP A 81 -4.01 1.03 19.64
C ASP A 81 -2.70 0.30 19.33
N PHE A 82 -2.70 -0.59 18.34
CA PHE A 82 -1.50 -1.33 17.93
C PHE A 82 -0.42 -0.37 17.43
N LEU A 83 -0.74 0.52 16.50
CA LEU A 83 0.25 1.41 15.90
C LEU A 83 0.81 2.42 16.89
N THR A 84 -0.02 2.90 17.83
CA THR A 84 0.41 3.88 18.84
C THR A 84 1.19 3.25 19.97
N SER A 85 0.73 2.13 20.54
CA SER A 85 1.40 1.48 21.67
C SER A 85 2.77 0.88 21.31
N GLU A 86 2.92 0.36 20.09
CA GLU A 86 4.18 -0.18 19.58
C GLU A 86 5.10 0.90 18.99
N GLY A 87 4.68 2.17 19.00
CA GLY A 87 5.45 3.30 18.43
C GLY A 87 5.58 3.28 16.91
N ILE A 88 4.84 2.40 16.22
CA ILE A 88 4.88 2.24 14.76
C ILE A 88 4.36 3.51 14.07
N ALA A 89 3.37 4.19 14.65
CA ALA A 89 2.83 5.44 14.11
C ALA A 89 3.90 6.56 13.98
N GLU A 90 4.97 6.49 14.77
CA GLU A 90 6.06 7.48 14.76
C GLU A 90 7.16 7.15 13.74
N THR A 91 7.09 5.99 13.08
CA THR A 91 8.10 5.53 12.11
C THR A 91 7.95 6.16 10.72
N VAL A 92 6.83 6.85 10.48
CA VAL A 92 6.52 7.55 9.24
C VAL A 92 6.15 9.00 9.52
N THR A 93 6.14 9.84 8.48
CA THR A 93 5.75 11.25 8.66
C THR A 93 4.27 11.36 9.04
N PRO A 94 3.86 12.39 9.80
CA PRO A 94 2.45 12.60 10.13
C PRO A 94 1.57 12.68 8.88
N ALA A 95 2.05 13.33 7.82
CA ALA A 95 1.31 13.42 6.56
C ALA A 95 1.07 12.05 5.92
N THR A 96 2.08 11.17 5.94
CA THR A 96 1.95 9.80 5.41
C THR A 96 0.85 9.05 6.14
N LEU A 97 0.84 9.07 7.48
CA LEU A 97 -0.16 8.34 8.24
C LEU A 97 -1.57 8.95 8.06
N THR A 98 -1.68 10.27 8.02
CA THR A 98 -2.97 10.97 7.81
C THR A 98 -3.59 10.68 6.45
N TYR A 99 -2.80 10.54 5.38
CA TYR A 99 -3.36 10.35 4.04
C TYR A 99 -3.49 8.88 3.61
N TYR A 100 -2.70 7.98 4.20
CA TYR A 100 -2.68 6.57 3.81
C TYR A 100 -3.23 5.60 4.87
N GLY A 101 -3.40 6.04 6.12
CA GLY A 101 -3.84 5.18 7.22
C GLY A 101 -5.02 5.71 8.03
N GLU A 102 -5.29 7.01 8.00
CA GLU A 102 -6.30 7.65 8.86
C GLU A 102 -7.63 7.87 8.14
N TYR A 103 -8.73 7.42 8.77
CA TYR A 103 -10.07 7.68 8.26
C TYR A 103 -11.14 7.82 9.37
N PRO A 104 -12.00 8.85 9.31
CA PRO A 104 -11.89 10.04 8.45
C PRO A 104 -10.62 10.84 8.74
N THR A 105 -10.13 11.61 7.78
CA THR A 105 -8.96 12.47 7.95
C THR A 105 -9.13 13.41 9.14
N GLY A 106 -8.18 13.42 10.08
CA GLY A 106 -8.22 14.22 11.31
C GLY A 106 -8.95 13.56 12.49
N SER A 107 -9.39 12.31 12.37
CA SER A 107 -10.03 11.55 13.45
C SER A 107 -9.06 11.02 14.50
N GLY A 108 -7.80 10.79 14.14
CA GLY A 108 -6.83 10.04 14.93
C GLY A 108 -7.06 8.53 14.95
N THR A 109 -7.98 8.00 14.14
CA THR A 109 -8.23 6.55 14.01
C THR A 109 -7.53 5.99 12.77
N TYR A 110 -6.69 4.99 12.98
CA TYR A 110 -5.88 4.37 11.94
C TYR A 110 -6.44 2.99 11.53
N TRP A 111 -6.61 2.79 10.24
CA TRP A 111 -7.18 1.57 9.63
C TRP A 111 -6.21 0.85 8.70
N ALA A 112 -5.08 1.48 8.38
CA ALA A 112 -4.01 0.90 7.57
C ALA A 112 -2.64 1.47 7.99
N TYR A 113 -1.59 0.75 7.64
CA TYR A 113 -0.22 1.24 7.73
C TYR A 113 0.37 1.46 6.32
N PRO A 114 1.00 2.62 6.04
CA PRO A 114 1.51 2.91 4.70
C PRO A 114 2.66 1.97 4.33
N THR A 115 2.46 1.14 3.30
CA THR A 115 3.46 0.17 2.82
C THR A 115 4.32 0.74 1.69
N GLU A 116 3.70 1.53 0.82
CA GLU A 116 4.30 2.18 -0.35
C GLU A 116 3.59 3.53 -0.54
N GLY A 117 4.28 4.55 -1.07
CA GLY A 117 3.74 5.89 -1.20
C GLY A 117 4.11 6.56 -2.52
N ASP A 118 3.09 6.97 -3.27
CA ASP A 118 3.24 7.66 -4.55
C ASP A 118 3.38 9.18 -4.39
N ALA A 119 4.15 9.78 -5.31
CA ALA A 119 4.25 11.22 -5.46
C ALA A 119 4.05 11.64 -6.92
N ASN A 120 3.24 12.67 -7.12
CA ASN A 120 3.09 13.29 -8.45
C ASN A 120 4.28 14.18 -8.75
N GLY A 121 4.94 13.94 -9.87
CA GLY A 121 6.10 14.70 -10.32
C GLY A 121 6.10 14.90 -11.84
N TRP A 122 6.98 15.80 -12.28
CA TRP A 122 7.22 16.05 -13.71
C TRP A 122 8.62 15.58 -14.08
N ALA A 123 8.72 14.72 -15.08
CA ALA A 123 9.98 14.38 -15.73
C ALA A 123 10.04 15.11 -17.09
N TYR A 124 11.20 15.68 -17.42
CA TYR A 124 11.41 16.32 -18.72
C TYR A 124 12.80 16.04 -19.27
N ARG A 125 12.92 16.13 -20.60
CA ARG A 125 14.18 15.88 -21.34
C ARG A 125 15.08 17.10 -21.27
N LYS A 126 15.97 17.13 -20.29
CA LYS A 126 16.93 18.22 -20.11
C LYS A 126 17.75 18.51 -21.37
N ASP A 127 18.11 17.50 -22.13
CA ASP A 127 18.85 17.65 -23.40
C ASP A 127 18.03 18.32 -24.51
N LEU A 128 16.70 18.30 -24.44
CA LEU A 128 15.83 19.03 -25.37
C LEU A 128 15.48 20.43 -24.84
N PHE A 129 15.25 20.56 -23.53
CA PHE A 129 14.74 21.79 -22.92
C PHE A 129 15.84 22.72 -22.37
N GLU A 130 17.07 22.22 -22.19
CA GLU A 130 18.21 22.99 -21.67
C GLU A 130 19.38 23.07 -22.67
N ASN A 131 19.29 22.43 -23.84
CA ASN A 131 20.30 22.58 -24.89
C ASN A 131 20.06 23.90 -25.64
N PRO A 132 21.05 24.83 -25.67
CA PRO A 132 20.90 26.12 -26.35
C PRO A 132 20.52 26.00 -27.83
N ASP A 133 21.05 24.99 -28.53
CA ASP A 133 20.78 24.80 -29.97
C ASP A 133 19.32 24.36 -30.20
N GLU A 134 18.81 23.48 -29.34
CA GLU A 134 17.40 23.04 -29.38
C GLU A 134 16.48 24.19 -29.01
N MET A 135 16.78 24.94 -27.94
CA MET A 135 15.99 26.10 -27.53
C MET A 135 15.88 27.15 -28.65
N ALA A 136 16.97 27.39 -29.38
CA ALA A 136 16.98 28.33 -30.51
C ALA A 136 16.18 27.82 -31.72
N ALA A 137 15.97 26.51 -31.84
CA ALA A 137 15.22 25.91 -32.95
C ALA A 137 13.69 25.93 -32.75
N PHE A 138 13.20 26.27 -31.56
CA PHE A 138 11.77 26.29 -31.20
C PHE A 138 11.07 27.66 -31.40
N GLU A 139 11.66 28.59 -32.17
CA GLU A 139 11.06 29.90 -32.51
C GLU A 139 9.85 29.82 -33.47
#